data_AF-A0A2Y9QSF6-F1
#
_entry.id   AF-A0A2Y9QSF6-F1
#
_cell.length_a   1.000
_cell.length_b   1.000
_cell.length_c   1.000
_cell.angle_alpha   90.00
_cell.angle_beta   90.00
_cell.angle_gamma   90.00
#
_symmetry.space_group_name_H-M   'P 1'
#
loop_
_entity.id
_entity.type
_entity.pdbx_description
1 polymer ?
#
loop_
_entity_poly.entity_id
_entity_poly.type
_entity_poly.pdbx_seq_one_letter_code
_entity_poly.pdbx_strand_id
1 'polypeptide(L)'
;MNQRSNLEISYAKGLQKLAIKLSKVLQSTKKNCLTIAWNWASEGMKSSADLHQKLGKAIQLEAIKPTYQVLSAQEKKRKALDNEVQKTADLVISNWNQQIKAKKKLMVSTKKHEALFHLVENSKQSVTKKEKQKLLNKLKKSTEKLAKEEENYYQKNLAGYSTRLKWEKTLENCYQSILELEKERIQLLCNNLNQYNQHISVFGQTLTTCHTQIHCAISKIDAEKDIQSLLEETAISSTEKKSEFLLTDYFEEDPNNAMDKERQKSSIKSKLLRLQRDIEKASKDKEGLERMLNAYSSNSSFSDGKSQKDTAALMDETNLKLDLLQANSYKLSSVLAELEQRPKPPHPCSTCIFKWKEKEQTHSYVKISRPFMMKRLENVMSKASSGGQSNPSSSSLASDVAQLSNGLCKALYSFQAREEDELSLEKGDIVAIHEKKGEGWWFGSLNGKKGHFPAAYVEELPSNTGNTATQP
;
A
#
# COMPACT_ATOMS: atom_id res chain seq x y z
N MET A 1 -20.96 -0.56 11.00
CA MET A 1 -19.89 -1.04 11.89
C MET A 1 -19.51 -2.51 11.67
N ASN A 2 -20.42 -3.49 11.74
CA ASN A 2 -20.07 -4.92 11.50
C ASN A 2 -19.37 -5.15 10.15
N GLN A 3 -19.96 -4.65 9.06
CA GLN A 3 -19.35 -4.74 7.73
C GLN A 3 -17.97 -4.08 7.67
N ARG A 4 -17.81 -2.87 8.24
CA ARG A 4 -16.52 -2.18 8.31
C ARG A 4 -15.48 -3.02 9.03
N SER A 5 -15.79 -3.53 10.23
CA SER A 5 -14.88 -4.40 10.97
C SER A 5 -14.44 -5.63 10.16
N ASN A 6 -15.38 -6.29 9.48
CA ASN A 6 -15.07 -7.45 8.66
C ASN A 6 -14.14 -7.10 7.49
N LEU A 7 -14.36 -5.95 6.84
CA LEU A 7 -13.48 -5.45 5.79
C LEU A 7 -12.07 -5.18 6.32
N GLU A 8 -11.94 -4.53 7.46
CA GLU A 8 -10.64 -4.25 8.09
C GLU A 8 -9.87 -5.53 8.40
N ILE A 9 -10.53 -6.52 9.02
CA ILE A 9 -9.92 -7.80 9.36
C ILE A 9 -9.54 -8.59 8.09
N SER A 10 -10.37 -8.53 7.05
CA SER A 10 -10.08 -9.20 5.77
C SER A 10 -8.88 -8.57 5.08
N TYR A 11 -8.85 -7.24 4.99
CA TYR A 11 -7.75 -6.49 4.41
C TYR A 11 -6.44 -6.73 5.16
N ALA A 12 -6.47 -6.69 6.50
CA ALA A 12 -5.34 -7.03 7.35
C ALA A 12 -4.75 -8.42 7.03
N LYS A 13 -5.61 -9.44 6.91
CA LYS A 13 -5.16 -10.80 6.55
C LYS A 13 -4.52 -10.86 5.17
N GLY A 14 -5.07 -10.14 4.18
CA GLY A 14 -4.51 -10.04 2.84
C GLY A 14 -3.12 -9.41 2.86
N LEU A 15 -3.01 -8.25 3.52
CA LEU A 15 -1.77 -7.48 3.60
C LEU A 15 -0.68 -8.23 4.38
N GLN A 16 -1.04 -8.89 5.49
CA GLN A 16 -0.12 -9.73 6.26
C GLN A 16 0.44 -10.89 5.42
N LYS A 17 -0.40 -11.53 4.59
CA LYS A 17 0.06 -12.60 3.69
C LYS A 17 1.06 -12.08 2.66
N LEU A 18 0.82 -10.91 2.08
CA LEU A 18 1.74 -10.26 1.14
C LEU A 18 3.07 -9.92 1.82
N ALA A 19 3.02 -9.31 3.00
CA ALA A 19 4.20 -8.97 3.79
C ALA A 19 5.07 -10.21 4.07
N ILE A 20 4.45 -11.31 4.54
CA ILE A 20 5.16 -12.57 4.82
C ILE A 20 5.79 -13.16 3.56
N LYS A 21 5.08 -13.16 2.42
CA LYS A 21 5.62 -13.67 1.15
C LYS A 21 6.83 -12.86 0.71
N LEU A 22 6.75 -11.52 0.75
CA LEU A 22 7.86 -10.65 0.38
C LEU A 22 9.06 -10.86 1.32
N SER A 23 8.83 -10.88 2.64
CA SER A 23 9.89 -11.12 3.64
C SER A 23 10.61 -12.44 3.40
N LYS A 24 9.89 -13.53 3.07
CA LYS A 24 10.50 -14.84 2.75
C LYS A 24 11.40 -14.78 1.51
N VAL A 25 10.97 -14.10 0.44
CA VAL A 25 11.77 -13.91 -0.77
C VAL A 25 13.04 -13.11 -0.47
N LEU A 26 12.92 -12.07 0.37
CA LEU A 26 14.06 -11.25 0.77
C LEU A 26 15.05 -11.98 1.68
N GLN A 27 14.58 -12.92 2.51
CA GLN A 27 15.45 -13.75 3.36
C GLN A 27 16.36 -14.69 2.54
N SER A 28 15.87 -15.19 1.41
CA SER A 28 16.69 -16.00 0.48
C SER A 28 17.59 -15.16 -0.44
N THR A 29 17.43 -13.84 -0.43
CA THR A 29 18.22 -12.92 -1.26
C THR A 29 19.38 -12.37 -0.45
N LYS A 30 20.55 -12.19 -1.08
CA LYS A 30 21.71 -11.59 -0.41
C LYS A 30 21.38 -10.16 0.04
N LYS A 31 21.77 -9.82 1.28
CA LYS A 31 21.57 -8.48 1.83
C LYS A 31 22.39 -7.45 1.07
N ASN A 32 21.73 -6.40 0.62
CA ASN A 32 22.26 -5.26 -0.11
C ASN A 32 21.33 -4.05 0.10
N CYS A 33 21.68 -2.86 -0.41
CA CYS A 33 20.87 -1.67 -0.12
C CYS A 33 19.44 -1.78 -0.69
N LEU A 34 19.27 -2.41 -1.86
CA LEU A 34 17.97 -2.61 -2.50
C LEU A 34 17.06 -3.56 -1.69
N THR A 35 17.60 -4.68 -1.21
CA THR A 35 16.86 -5.63 -0.36
C THR A 35 16.52 -5.03 1.00
N ILE A 36 17.33 -4.12 1.53
CA ILE A 36 17.00 -3.35 2.74
C ILE A 36 15.79 -2.45 2.49
N ALA A 37 15.74 -1.73 1.37
CA ALA A 37 14.58 -0.90 1.02
C ALA A 37 13.30 -1.73 0.84
N TRP A 38 13.38 -2.88 0.18
CA TRP A 38 12.25 -3.81 0.06
C TRP A 38 11.82 -4.43 1.40
N ASN A 39 12.75 -4.64 2.34
CA ASN A 39 12.41 -5.09 3.69
C ASN A 39 11.57 -4.04 4.44
N TRP A 40 11.88 -2.75 4.29
CA TRP A 40 11.03 -1.69 4.86
C TRP A 40 9.63 -1.67 4.26
N ALA A 41 9.47 -1.96 2.96
CA ALA A 41 8.16 -2.12 2.35
C ALA A 41 7.38 -3.29 2.98
N SER A 42 8.05 -4.43 3.22
CA SER A 42 7.45 -5.59 3.89
C SER A 42 7.01 -5.28 5.34
N GLU A 43 7.87 -4.64 6.12
CA GLU A 43 7.55 -4.24 7.51
C GLU A 43 6.45 -3.17 7.56
N GLY A 44 6.40 -2.26 6.58
CA GLY A 44 5.32 -1.29 6.42
C GLY A 44 3.97 -1.96 6.17
N MET A 45 3.92 -2.96 5.28
CA MET A 45 2.71 -3.77 5.05
C MET A 45 2.28 -4.51 6.31
N LYS A 46 3.21 -5.11 7.05
CA LYS A 46 2.94 -5.82 8.31
C LYS A 46 2.39 -4.89 9.39
N SER A 47 2.98 -3.70 9.54
CA SER A 47 2.53 -2.69 10.51
C SER A 47 1.13 -2.18 10.17
N SER A 48 0.87 -1.90 8.89
CA SER A 48 -0.48 -1.52 8.41
C SER A 48 -1.50 -2.65 8.63
N ALA A 49 -1.12 -3.91 8.37
CA ALA A 49 -1.99 -5.06 8.60
C ALA A 49 -2.38 -5.20 10.09
N ASP A 50 -1.44 -5.04 11.01
CA ASP A 50 -1.70 -5.06 12.45
C ASP A 50 -2.67 -3.95 12.87
N LEU A 51 -2.51 -2.74 12.32
CA LEU A 51 -3.42 -1.63 12.59
C LEU A 51 -4.84 -1.88 12.08
N HIS A 52 -4.99 -2.36 10.84
CA HIS A 52 -6.29 -2.75 10.31
C HIS A 52 -6.93 -3.85 11.18
N GLN A 53 -6.15 -4.83 11.64
CA GLN A 53 -6.65 -5.87 12.53
C GLN A 53 -7.09 -5.30 13.89
N LYS A 54 -6.32 -4.38 14.47
CA LYS A 54 -6.64 -3.68 15.72
C LYS A 54 -7.91 -2.85 15.59
N LEU A 55 -8.02 -2.03 14.54
CA LEU A 55 -9.22 -1.23 14.26
C LEU A 55 -10.46 -2.12 14.08
N GLY A 56 -10.33 -3.18 13.28
CA GLY A 56 -11.42 -4.15 13.09
C GLY A 56 -11.90 -4.78 14.39
N LYS A 57 -10.98 -5.17 15.29
CA LYS A 57 -11.31 -5.71 16.62
C LYS A 57 -11.90 -4.66 17.56
N ALA A 58 -11.34 -3.45 17.58
CA ALA A 58 -11.84 -2.35 18.39
C ALA A 58 -13.30 -2.01 18.02
N ILE A 59 -13.61 -1.93 16.72
CA ILE A 59 -15.00 -1.73 16.26
C ILE A 59 -15.93 -2.83 16.81
N GLN A 60 -15.51 -4.10 16.85
CA GLN A 60 -16.33 -5.18 17.40
C GLN A 60 -16.54 -5.06 18.91
N LEU A 61 -15.45 -4.86 19.65
CA LEU A 61 -15.43 -4.94 21.10
C LEU A 61 -15.93 -3.66 21.77
N GLU A 62 -15.63 -2.51 21.19
CA GLU A 62 -15.85 -1.20 21.80
C GLU A 62 -17.11 -0.52 21.27
N ALA A 63 -17.43 -0.70 19.97
CA ALA A 63 -18.64 -0.10 19.40
C ALA A 63 -19.82 -1.09 19.33
N ILE A 64 -19.65 -2.23 18.66
CA ILE A 64 -20.78 -3.10 18.29
C ILE A 64 -21.37 -3.80 19.52
N LYS A 65 -20.53 -4.45 20.32
CA LYS A 65 -20.97 -5.22 21.48
C LYS A 65 -21.66 -4.33 22.53
N PRO A 66 -21.10 -3.17 22.94
CA PRO A 66 -21.77 -2.28 23.88
C PRO A 66 -23.06 -1.68 23.33
N THR A 67 -23.08 -1.31 22.05
CA THR A 67 -24.31 -0.78 21.41
C THR A 67 -25.44 -1.81 21.45
N TYR A 68 -25.16 -3.07 21.12
CA TYR A 68 -26.17 -4.13 21.20
C TYR A 68 -26.68 -4.35 22.63
N GLN A 69 -25.78 -4.34 23.61
CA GLN A 69 -26.14 -4.49 25.03
C GLN A 69 -27.06 -3.37 25.51
N VAL A 70 -26.73 -2.10 25.19
CA VAL A 70 -27.55 -0.95 25.57
C VAL A 70 -28.90 -0.98 24.87
N LEU A 71 -28.96 -1.25 23.57
CA LEU A 71 -30.24 -1.33 22.84
C LEU A 71 -31.14 -2.45 23.39
N SER A 72 -30.57 -3.61 23.71
CA SER A 72 -31.33 -4.72 24.32
C SER A 72 -31.88 -4.36 25.71
N ALA A 73 -31.07 -3.69 26.54
CA ALA A 73 -31.49 -3.25 27.86
C ALA A 73 -32.58 -2.17 27.78
N GLN A 74 -32.43 -1.22 26.85
CA GLN A 74 -33.42 -0.16 26.60
C GLN A 74 -34.75 -0.73 26.14
N GLU A 75 -34.75 -1.70 25.22
CA GLU A 75 -35.97 -2.34 24.74
C GLU A 75 -36.77 -2.98 25.88
N LYS A 76 -36.08 -3.67 26.80
CA LYS A 76 -36.71 -4.28 27.98
C LYS A 76 -37.30 -3.23 28.92
N LYS A 77 -36.55 -2.17 29.21
CA LYS A 77 -37.01 -1.07 30.07
C LYS A 77 -38.21 -0.34 29.45
N ARG A 78 -38.15 -0.01 28.15
CA ARG A 78 -39.25 0.65 27.43
C ARG A 78 -40.54 -0.17 27.49
N LYS A 79 -40.47 -1.49 27.23
CA LYS A 79 -41.63 -2.38 27.36
C LYS A 79 -42.24 -2.38 28.75
N ALA A 80 -41.41 -2.33 29.81
CA ALA A 80 -41.91 -2.26 31.18
C ALA A 80 -42.66 -0.94 31.43
N LEU A 81 -42.11 0.18 30.96
CA LEU A 81 -42.71 1.51 31.07
C LEU A 81 -44.03 1.60 30.28
N ASP A 82 -44.06 1.13 29.04
CA ASP A 82 -45.25 1.12 28.18
C ASP A 82 -46.40 0.33 28.86
N ASN A 83 -46.09 -0.81 29.46
CA ASN A 83 -47.06 -1.61 30.20
C ASN A 83 -47.59 -0.88 31.43
N GLU A 84 -46.77 -0.12 32.14
CA GLU A 84 -47.18 0.65 33.32
C GLU A 84 -48.10 1.83 32.94
N VAL A 85 -47.73 2.55 31.88
CA VAL A 85 -48.54 3.63 31.31
C VAL A 85 -49.89 3.09 30.82
N GLN A 86 -49.90 1.95 30.12
CA GLN A 86 -51.13 1.34 29.63
C GLN A 86 -52.06 0.95 30.79
N LYS A 87 -51.52 0.26 31.82
CA LYS A 87 -52.31 -0.15 33.00
C LYS A 87 -52.95 1.05 33.69
N THR A 88 -52.22 2.15 33.87
CA THR A 88 -52.75 3.34 34.54
C THR A 88 -53.73 4.12 33.65
N ALA A 89 -53.52 4.15 32.33
CA ALA A 89 -54.47 4.70 31.37
C ALA A 89 -55.80 3.94 31.38
N ASP A 90 -55.77 2.62 31.43
CA ASP A 90 -56.95 1.76 31.49
C ASP A 90 -57.80 2.06 32.74
N LEU A 91 -57.16 2.39 33.87
CA LEU A 91 -57.87 2.79 35.09
C LEU A 91 -58.60 4.14 34.93
N VAL A 92 -58.00 5.10 34.23
CA VAL A 92 -58.64 6.39 33.91
C VAL A 92 -59.86 6.16 33.02
N ILE A 93 -59.72 5.36 31.96
CA ILE A 93 -60.81 5.02 31.03
C ILE A 93 -61.93 4.27 31.77
N SER A 94 -61.56 3.30 32.60
CA SER A 94 -62.51 2.53 33.42
C SER A 94 -63.29 3.45 34.37
N ASN A 95 -62.62 4.35 35.09
CA ASN A 95 -63.27 5.31 35.97
C ASN A 95 -64.23 6.22 35.19
N TRP A 96 -63.80 6.80 34.06
CA TRP A 96 -64.66 7.62 33.18
C TRP A 96 -65.94 6.88 32.77
N ASN A 97 -65.81 5.64 32.32
CA ASN A 97 -66.94 4.80 31.94
C ASN A 97 -67.90 4.55 33.13
N GLN A 98 -67.35 4.36 34.33
CA GLN A 98 -68.15 4.21 35.54
C GLN A 98 -68.88 5.50 35.94
N GLN A 99 -68.26 6.68 35.78
CA GLN A 99 -68.91 7.97 36.01
C GLN A 99 -70.09 8.16 35.06
N ILE A 100 -69.92 7.90 33.77
CA ILE A 100 -70.98 8.01 32.77
C ILE A 100 -72.15 7.07 33.09
N LYS A 101 -71.87 5.82 33.49
CA LYS A 101 -72.90 4.87 33.91
C LYS A 101 -73.67 5.37 35.14
N ALA A 102 -72.98 5.87 36.16
CA ALA A 102 -73.62 6.40 37.37
C ALA A 102 -74.44 7.66 37.07
N LYS A 103 -73.93 8.58 36.23
CA LYS A 103 -74.65 9.78 35.77
C LYS A 103 -75.97 9.43 35.08
N LYS A 104 -75.95 8.48 34.13
CA LYS A 104 -77.15 8.02 33.43
C LYS A 104 -78.18 7.43 34.40
N LYS A 105 -77.73 6.62 35.37
CA LYS A 105 -78.59 5.99 36.38
C LYS A 105 -79.22 7.01 37.34
N LEU A 106 -78.44 8.01 37.76
CA LEU A 106 -78.91 9.13 38.56
C LEU A 106 -80.00 9.88 37.79
N MET A 107 -79.74 10.29 36.54
CA MET A 107 -80.69 11.04 35.72
C MET A 107 -82.04 10.31 35.54
N VAL A 108 -82.02 8.99 35.33
CA VAL A 108 -83.25 8.18 35.26
C VAL A 108 -84.00 8.18 36.59
N SER A 109 -83.28 8.09 37.71
CA SER A 109 -83.87 8.09 39.05
C SER A 109 -84.46 9.46 39.41
N THR A 110 -83.78 10.55 39.06
CA THR A 110 -84.27 11.94 39.22
C THR A 110 -85.56 12.15 38.45
N LYS A 111 -85.62 11.76 37.16
CA LYS A 111 -86.85 11.87 36.35
C LYS A 111 -88.04 11.12 36.96
N LYS A 112 -87.81 9.91 37.47
CA LYS A 112 -88.85 9.12 38.15
C LYS A 112 -89.29 9.76 39.47
N HIS A 113 -88.34 10.33 40.22
CA HIS A 113 -88.63 11.02 41.48
C HIS A 113 -89.50 12.25 41.22
N GLU A 114 -89.15 13.08 40.25
CA GLU A 114 -89.87 14.31 39.91
C GLU A 114 -91.30 14.02 39.46
N ALA A 115 -91.48 13.01 38.59
CA ALA A 115 -92.82 12.57 38.18
C ALA A 115 -93.68 12.11 39.37
N LEU A 116 -93.08 11.39 40.32
CA LEU A 116 -93.77 10.95 41.54
C LEU A 116 -94.08 12.12 42.49
N PHE A 117 -93.17 13.10 42.58
CA PHE A 117 -93.35 14.31 43.36
C PHE A 117 -94.55 15.12 42.84
N HIS A 118 -94.60 15.40 41.52
CA HIS A 118 -95.74 16.06 40.89
C HIS A 118 -97.05 15.30 41.09
N LEU A 119 -97.03 13.96 40.97
CA LEU A 119 -98.21 13.14 41.24
C LEU A 119 -98.70 13.33 42.68
N VAL A 120 -97.80 13.36 43.67
CA VAL A 120 -98.13 13.58 45.09
C VAL A 120 -98.67 14.99 45.31
N GLU A 121 -98.10 16.01 44.66
CA GLU A 121 -98.57 17.40 44.74
C GLU A 121 -100.01 17.55 44.21
N ASN A 122 -100.26 17.05 43.01
CA ASN A 122 -101.57 17.17 42.36
C ASN A 122 -102.68 16.37 43.07
N SER A 123 -102.32 15.34 43.83
CA SER A 123 -103.26 14.49 44.58
C SER A 123 -103.60 15.04 45.99
N LYS A 124 -103.03 16.18 46.41
CA LYS A 124 -103.26 16.77 47.74
C LYS A 124 -104.74 17.15 48.01
N GLN A 125 -105.56 17.36 46.98
CA GLN A 125 -106.94 17.84 47.09
C GLN A 125 -108.05 16.78 46.88
N SER A 126 -107.75 15.56 46.40
CA SER A 126 -108.79 14.61 45.93
C SER A 126 -108.67 13.16 46.40
N VAL A 127 -107.78 12.83 47.37
CA VAL A 127 -107.37 11.44 47.65
C VAL A 127 -107.58 11.04 49.11
N THR A 128 -107.95 9.78 49.36
CA THR A 128 -108.22 9.27 50.71
C THR A 128 -106.97 9.30 51.60
N LYS A 129 -107.17 9.41 52.93
CA LYS A 129 -106.07 9.49 53.92
C LYS A 129 -105.07 8.33 53.79
N LYS A 130 -105.55 7.13 53.47
CA LYS A 130 -104.74 5.91 53.29
C LYS A 130 -103.91 5.93 52.00
N GLU A 131 -104.47 6.45 50.91
CA GLU A 131 -103.78 6.59 49.62
C GLU A 131 -102.73 7.70 49.65
N LYS A 132 -103.05 8.83 50.31
CA LYS A 132 -102.09 9.90 50.59
C LYS A 132 -100.87 9.37 51.34
N GLN A 133 -101.07 8.57 52.39
CA GLN A 133 -99.98 7.94 53.13
C GLN A 133 -99.14 7.00 52.26
N LYS A 134 -99.76 6.21 51.37
CA LYS A 134 -99.04 5.33 50.44
C LYS A 134 -98.16 6.12 49.47
N LEU A 135 -98.66 7.22 48.91
CA LEU A 135 -97.92 8.09 48.00
C LEU A 135 -96.73 8.77 48.70
N LEU A 136 -96.94 9.28 49.92
CA LEU A 136 -95.86 9.85 50.74
C LEU A 136 -94.77 8.81 51.08
N ASN A 137 -95.16 7.58 51.40
CA ASN A 137 -94.20 6.49 51.63
C ASN A 137 -93.40 6.13 50.37
N LYS A 138 -94.03 6.14 49.18
CA LYS A 138 -93.34 5.95 47.90
C LYS A 138 -92.36 7.10 47.62
N LEU A 139 -92.77 8.34 47.92
CA LEU A 139 -91.93 9.53 47.73
C LEU A 139 -90.70 9.47 48.62
N LYS A 140 -90.87 9.15 49.92
CA LYS A 140 -89.76 8.94 50.86
C LYS A 140 -88.75 7.91 50.35
N LYS A 141 -89.21 6.73 49.93
CA LYS A 141 -88.33 5.69 49.35
C LYS A 141 -87.61 6.16 48.09
N SER A 142 -88.28 6.98 47.27
CA SER A 142 -87.67 7.57 46.08
C SER A 142 -86.60 8.59 46.42
N THR A 143 -86.80 9.44 47.44
CA THR A 143 -85.80 10.39 47.94
C THR A 143 -84.58 9.67 48.48
N GLU A 144 -84.78 8.64 49.32
CA GLU A 144 -83.68 7.82 49.86
C GLU A 144 -82.88 7.12 48.74
N LYS A 145 -83.56 6.63 47.70
CA LYS A 145 -82.90 6.05 46.53
C LYS A 145 -82.12 7.11 45.75
N LEU A 146 -82.69 8.29 45.55
CA LEU A 146 -82.04 9.38 44.83
C LEU A 146 -80.74 9.80 45.51
N ALA A 147 -80.78 10.04 46.83
CA ALA A 147 -79.61 10.37 47.63
C ALA A 147 -78.49 9.32 47.52
N LYS A 148 -78.85 8.02 47.49
CA LYS A 148 -77.88 6.93 47.28
C LYS A 148 -77.24 6.95 45.89
N GLU A 149 -78.00 7.26 44.84
CA GLU A 149 -77.44 7.35 43.48
C GLU A 149 -76.60 8.62 43.29
N GLU A 150 -76.99 9.73 43.93
CA GLU A 150 -76.22 10.98 43.96
C GLU A 150 -74.86 10.76 44.63
N GLU A 151 -74.86 10.18 45.82
CA GLU A 151 -73.63 9.85 46.55
C GLU A 151 -72.73 8.92 45.73
N ASN A 152 -73.30 7.87 45.12
CA ASN A 152 -72.55 6.95 44.26
C ASN A 152 -71.93 7.66 43.02
N TYR A 153 -72.65 8.59 42.40
CA TYR A 153 -72.10 9.37 41.29
C TYR A 153 -71.00 10.33 41.77
N TYR A 154 -71.22 11.02 42.88
CA TYR A 154 -70.26 11.94 43.50
C TYR A 154 -68.95 11.22 43.84
N GLN A 155 -69.02 10.08 44.52
CA GLN A 155 -67.84 9.28 44.87
C GLN A 155 -67.05 8.81 43.63
N LYS A 156 -67.74 8.40 42.56
CA LYS A 156 -67.07 8.00 41.31
C LYS A 156 -66.42 9.17 40.58
N ASN A 157 -67.04 10.35 40.65
CA ASN A 157 -66.49 11.58 40.09
C ASN A 157 -65.23 12.01 40.87
N LEU A 158 -65.29 12.04 42.20
CA LEU A 158 -64.15 12.30 43.06
C LEU A 158 -63.01 11.29 42.83
N ALA A 159 -63.31 9.99 42.67
CA ALA A 159 -62.26 9.01 42.36
C ALA A 159 -61.52 9.32 41.04
N GLY A 160 -62.13 10.08 40.12
CA GLY A 160 -61.54 10.46 38.83
C GLY A 160 -60.33 11.37 38.94
N TYR A 161 -60.31 12.36 39.85
CA TYR A 161 -59.12 13.21 40.01
C TYR A 161 -57.94 12.37 40.52
N SER A 162 -58.18 11.43 41.44
CA SER A 162 -57.15 10.57 42.02
C SER A 162 -56.55 9.62 40.99
N THR A 163 -57.39 8.98 40.15
CA THR A 163 -56.89 8.10 39.08
C THR A 163 -56.14 8.88 38.00
N ARG A 164 -56.61 10.10 37.68
CA ARG A 164 -55.96 10.98 36.71
C ARG A 164 -54.57 11.42 37.17
N LEU A 165 -54.44 11.92 38.40
CA LEU A 165 -53.15 12.33 38.97
C LEU A 165 -52.14 11.17 39.02
N LYS A 166 -52.60 9.95 39.33
CA LYS A 166 -51.74 8.76 39.29
C LYS A 166 -51.21 8.49 37.89
N TRP A 167 -52.07 8.55 36.87
CA TRP A 167 -51.65 8.36 35.47
C TRP A 167 -50.68 9.45 35.01
N GLU A 168 -50.95 10.73 35.34
CA GLU A 168 -50.05 11.84 35.03
C GLU A 168 -48.68 11.67 35.71
N LYS A 169 -48.65 11.19 36.95
CA LYS A 169 -47.39 10.88 37.64
C LYS A 169 -46.62 9.73 36.99
N THR A 170 -47.32 8.68 36.55
CA THR A 170 -46.72 7.59 35.80
C THR A 170 -46.13 8.07 34.46
N LEU A 171 -46.84 8.96 33.75
CA LEU A 171 -46.32 9.57 32.52
C LEU A 171 -45.06 10.40 32.76
N GLU A 172 -45.04 11.23 33.81
CA GLU A 172 -43.88 12.04 34.17
C GLU A 172 -42.66 11.15 34.47
N ASN A 173 -42.84 10.10 35.27
CA ASN A 173 -41.78 9.16 35.60
C ASN A 173 -41.28 8.39 34.36
N CYS A 174 -42.19 8.02 33.46
CA CYS A 174 -41.87 7.37 32.20
C CYS A 174 -41.04 8.29 31.29
N TYR A 175 -41.45 9.54 31.14
CA TYR A 175 -40.72 10.55 30.38
C TYR A 175 -39.29 10.72 30.92
N GLN A 176 -39.13 10.90 32.23
CA GLN A 176 -37.81 11.04 32.85
C GLN A 176 -36.93 9.79 32.62
N SER A 177 -37.52 8.60 32.72
CA SER A 177 -36.81 7.34 32.49
C SER A 177 -36.35 7.21 31.03
N ILE A 178 -37.20 7.55 30.06
CA ILE A 178 -36.85 7.55 28.64
C ILE A 178 -35.76 8.58 28.35
N LEU A 179 -35.84 9.76 28.94
CA LEU A 179 -34.82 10.80 28.79
C LEU A 179 -33.45 10.34 29.26
N GLU A 180 -33.36 9.70 30.44
CA GLU A 180 -32.10 9.16 30.95
C GLU A 180 -31.55 8.04 30.05
N LEU A 181 -32.41 7.14 29.56
CA LEU A 181 -32.00 6.12 28.58
C LEU A 181 -31.44 6.75 27.31
N GLU A 182 -32.07 7.81 26.79
CA GLU A 182 -31.59 8.47 25.58
C GLU A 182 -30.26 9.19 25.81
N LYS A 183 -30.05 9.80 26.98
CA LYS A 183 -28.74 10.36 27.38
C LYS A 183 -27.66 9.29 27.42
N GLU A 184 -27.92 8.13 28.04
CA GLU A 184 -26.99 6.99 28.05
C GLU A 184 -26.62 6.54 26.63
N ARG A 185 -27.62 6.47 25.72
CA ARG A 185 -27.42 6.09 24.32
C ARG A 185 -26.53 7.09 23.58
N ILE A 186 -26.85 8.38 23.69
CA ILE A 186 -26.11 9.45 23.03
C ILE A 186 -24.67 9.47 23.54
N GLN A 187 -24.47 9.39 24.86
CA GLN A 187 -23.13 9.36 25.44
C GLN A 187 -22.31 8.17 24.94
N LEU A 188 -22.91 6.98 24.84
CA LEU A 188 -22.26 5.81 24.26
C LEU A 188 -21.84 6.06 22.81
N LEU A 189 -22.74 6.60 21.97
CA LEU A 189 -22.46 6.87 20.56
C LEU A 189 -21.35 7.92 20.39
N CYS A 190 -21.34 8.96 21.22
CA CYS A 190 -20.27 9.96 21.25
C CYS A 190 -18.93 9.32 21.64
N ASN A 191 -18.91 8.47 22.68
CA ASN A 191 -17.70 7.76 23.10
C ASN A 191 -17.16 6.86 21.98
N ASN A 192 -18.05 6.10 21.31
CA ASN A 192 -17.69 5.24 20.19
C ASN A 192 -17.07 6.05 19.04
N LEU A 193 -17.63 7.21 18.72
CA LEU A 193 -17.11 8.08 17.66
C LEU A 193 -15.73 8.64 18.01
N ASN A 194 -15.52 9.06 19.27
CA ASN A 194 -14.24 9.53 19.74
C ASN A 194 -13.15 8.45 19.68
N GLN A 195 -13.47 7.22 20.12
CA GLN A 195 -12.56 6.08 20.02
C GLN A 195 -12.24 5.76 18.56
N TYR A 196 -13.25 5.74 17.68
CA TYR A 196 -13.03 5.54 16.25
C TYR A 196 -12.06 6.60 15.68
N ASN A 197 -12.27 7.87 16.01
CA ASN A 197 -11.39 8.96 15.57
C ASN A 197 -9.95 8.80 16.07
N GLN A 198 -9.76 8.36 17.32
CA GLN A 198 -8.43 8.06 17.88
C GLN A 198 -7.75 6.94 17.10
N HIS A 199 -8.46 5.85 16.79
CA HIS A 199 -7.88 4.77 15.99
C HIS A 199 -7.48 5.23 14.59
N ILE A 200 -8.32 6.03 13.92
CA ILE A 200 -7.99 6.59 12.59
C ILE A 200 -6.77 7.52 12.66
N SER A 201 -6.63 8.30 13.73
CA SER A 201 -5.47 9.18 13.93
C SER A 201 -4.16 8.39 14.08
N VAL A 202 -4.16 7.35 14.92
CA VAL A 202 -3.00 6.44 15.08
C VAL A 202 -2.68 5.71 13.78
N PHE A 203 -3.72 5.33 13.03
CA PHE A 203 -3.58 4.70 11.72
C PHE A 203 -2.83 5.61 10.74
N GLY A 204 -3.24 6.88 10.65
CA GLY A 204 -2.58 7.89 9.81
C GLY A 204 -1.11 8.10 10.18
N GLN A 205 -0.82 8.30 11.47
CA GLN A 205 0.57 8.52 11.96
C GLN A 205 1.50 7.35 11.61
N THR A 206 1.00 6.12 11.70
CA THR A 206 1.80 4.93 11.38
C THR A 206 2.04 4.81 9.88
N LEU A 207 1.04 5.10 9.04
CA LEU A 207 1.24 5.14 7.58
C LEU A 207 2.31 6.15 7.18
N THR A 208 2.27 7.36 7.76
CA THR A 208 3.30 8.37 7.55
C THR A 208 4.67 7.86 7.97
N THR A 209 4.78 7.23 9.14
CA THR A 209 6.04 6.66 9.63
C THR A 209 6.61 5.58 8.68
N CYS A 210 5.76 4.64 8.24
CA CYS A 210 6.15 3.60 7.28
C CYS A 210 6.62 4.21 5.95
N HIS A 211 5.90 5.22 5.45
CA HIS A 211 6.27 5.93 4.23
C HIS A 211 7.65 6.60 4.37
N THR A 212 7.88 7.32 5.47
CA THR A 212 9.17 7.98 5.74
C THR A 212 10.32 6.96 5.82
N GLN A 213 10.11 5.80 6.45
CA GLN A 213 11.13 4.75 6.53
C GLN A 213 11.50 4.20 5.16
N ILE A 214 10.51 3.92 4.31
CA ILE A 214 10.72 3.46 2.94
C ILE A 214 11.46 4.54 2.14
N HIS A 215 11.03 5.79 2.22
CA HIS A 215 11.67 6.91 1.52
C HIS A 215 13.14 7.07 1.93
N CYS A 216 13.42 7.03 3.24
CA CYS A 216 14.79 7.08 3.78
C CYS A 216 15.65 5.88 3.37
N ALA A 217 15.05 4.71 3.12
CA ALA A 217 15.78 3.54 2.62
C ALA A 217 16.08 3.69 1.13
N ILE A 218 15.13 4.20 0.34
CA ILE A 218 15.31 4.49 -1.09
C ILE A 218 16.41 5.53 -1.30
N SER A 219 16.45 6.59 -0.49
CA SER A 219 17.49 7.63 -0.60
C SER A 219 18.91 7.14 -0.27
N LYS A 220 19.04 5.94 0.29
CA LYS A 220 20.33 5.30 0.63
C LYS A 220 20.72 4.20 -0.37
N ILE A 221 19.93 3.99 -1.43
CA ILE A 221 20.25 3.01 -2.47
C ILE A 221 21.47 3.50 -3.25
N ASP A 222 22.49 2.65 -3.31
CA ASP A 222 23.75 2.87 -4.02
C ASP A 222 24.06 1.61 -4.85
N ALA A 223 23.81 1.71 -6.15
CA ALA A 223 24.00 0.60 -7.08
C ALA A 223 25.49 0.24 -7.25
N GLU A 224 26.39 1.23 -7.18
CA GLU A 224 27.83 1.00 -7.32
C GLU A 224 28.34 0.16 -6.16
N LYS A 225 27.94 0.52 -4.94
CA LYS A 225 28.30 -0.22 -3.73
C LYS A 225 27.76 -1.64 -3.73
N ASP A 226 26.53 -1.85 -4.19
CA ASP A 226 25.92 -3.18 -4.30
C ASP A 226 26.64 -4.04 -5.35
N ILE A 227 26.98 -3.48 -6.52
CA ILE A 227 27.74 -4.17 -7.57
C ILE A 227 29.15 -4.51 -7.09
N GLN A 228 29.83 -3.58 -6.42
CA GLN A 228 31.16 -3.81 -5.86
C GLN A 228 31.14 -4.96 -4.83
N SER A 229 30.14 -4.99 -3.95
CA SER A 229 29.96 -6.07 -2.97
C SER A 229 29.67 -7.43 -3.62
N LEU A 230 29.05 -7.44 -4.80
CA LEU A 230 28.83 -8.65 -5.61
C LEU A 230 30.13 -9.11 -6.28
N LEU A 231 30.91 -8.17 -6.83
CA LEU A 231 32.21 -8.45 -7.45
C LEU A 231 33.21 -9.02 -6.43
N GLU A 232 33.28 -8.46 -5.22
CA GLU A 232 34.15 -8.96 -4.15
C GLU A 232 33.80 -10.39 -3.72
N GLU A 233 32.51 -10.73 -3.65
CA GLU A 233 32.07 -12.09 -3.32
C GLU A 233 32.37 -13.07 -4.45
N THR A 234 32.19 -12.66 -5.71
CA THR A 234 32.44 -13.50 -6.89
C THR A 234 33.93 -13.61 -7.25
N ALA A 235 34.79 -12.73 -6.74
CA ALA A 235 36.22 -12.72 -6.98
C ALA A 235 36.99 -13.86 -6.25
N ILE A 236 36.33 -14.66 -5.41
CA ILE A 236 36.97 -15.76 -4.67
C ILE A 236 37.01 -17.04 -5.53
N SER A 237 38.00 -17.07 -6.43
CA SER A 237 38.71 -18.27 -6.90
C SER A 237 40.09 -17.81 -7.37
N SER A 238 40.98 -17.49 -6.43
CA SER A 238 42.36 -17.05 -6.73
C SER A 238 43.20 -18.11 -7.47
N THR A 239 42.67 -19.31 -7.66
CA THR A 239 43.21 -20.40 -8.46
C THR A 239 43.17 -20.15 -9.97
N GLU A 240 42.30 -19.26 -10.48
CA GLU A 240 42.17 -19.01 -11.93
C GLU A 240 43.17 -18.01 -12.52
N LYS A 241 44.06 -17.40 -11.70
CA LYS A 241 45.07 -16.43 -12.18
C LYS A 241 46.30 -17.09 -12.82
N LYS A 242 46.36 -18.42 -12.89
CA LYS A 242 47.45 -19.17 -13.53
C LYS A 242 46.87 -20.04 -14.62
N SER A 243 47.28 -19.79 -15.86
CA SER A 243 46.91 -20.58 -17.02
C SER A 243 48.01 -21.61 -17.31
N GLU A 244 47.62 -22.87 -17.52
CA GLU A 244 48.53 -23.96 -17.86
C GLU A 244 48.42 -24.26 -19.35
N PHE A 245 49.56 -24.30 -20.04
CA PHE A 245 49.62 -24.60 -21.47
C PHE A 245 50.56 -25.77 -21.73
N LEU A 246 50.10 -26.73 -22.53
CA LEU A 246 50.92 -27.84 -23.00
C LEU A 246 52.06 -27.32 -23.88
N LEU A 247 53.27 -27.82 -23.64
CA LEU A 247 54.38 -27.64 -24.56
C LEU A 247 54.36 -28.77 -25.59
N THR A 248 54.84 -28.48 -26.80
CA THR A 248 54.84 -29.43 -27.91
C THR A 248 55.85 -30.52 -27.65
N ASP A 249 55.41 -31.76 -27.45
CA ASP A 249 56.30 -32.91 -27.28
C ASP A 249 56.74 -33.43 -28.64
N TYR A 250 57.99 -33.15 -29.00
CA TYR A 250 58.58 -33.67 -30.23
C TYR A 250 59.21 -35.04 -29.97
N PHE A 251 59.08 -35.96 -30.91
CA PHE A 251 59.68 -37.30 -30.82
C PHE A 251 61.20 -37.24 -30.57
N GLU A 252 61.87 -36.23 -31.11
CA GLU A 252 63.30 -36.02 -30.95
C GLU A 252 63.73 -35.57 -29.56
N GLU A 253 62.79 -35.27 -28.67
CA GLU A 253 63.08 -34.89 -27.28
C GLU A 253 63.16 -36.09 -26.33
N ASP A 254 62.64 -37.25 -26.74
CA ASP A 254 62.60 -38.44 -25.90
C ASP A 254 64.02 -39.00 -25.71
N PRO A 255 64.54 -39.13 -24.47
CA PRO A 255 65.87 -39.69 -24.23
C PRO A 255 66.02 -41.14 -24.71
N ASN A 256 64.92 -41.88 -24.89
CA ASN A 256 64.91 -43.27 -25.36
C ASN A 256 64.61 -43.40 -26.86
N ASN A 257 64.63 -42.28 -27.61
CA ASN A 257 64.34 -42.32 -29.03
C ASN A 257 65.38 -43.16 -29.81
N ALA A 258 64.94 -43.89 -30.84
CA ALA A 258 65.78 -44.77 -31.65
C ALA A 258 66.58 -44.03 -32.75
N MET A 259 66.62 -42.70 -32.76
CA MET A 259 67.29 -41.96 -33.82
C MET A 259 68.77 -41.80 -33.57
N ASP A 260 69.53 -41.74 -34.67
CA ASP A 260 70.92 -41.31 -34.64
C ASP A 260 71.08 -39.87 -34.10
N LYS A 261 72.14 -39.63 -33.32
CA LYS A 261 72.38 -38.36 -32.61
C LYS A 261 72.57 -37.17 -33.56
N GLU A 262 73.22 -37.35 -34.71
CA GLU A 262 73.43 -36.26 -35.66
C GLU A 262 72.15 -35.93 -36.43
N ARG A 263 71.35 -36.97 -36.74
CA ARG A 263 69.99 -36.79 -37.28
C ARG A 263 69.06 -36.10 -36.28
N GLN A 264 69.16 -36.46 -34.99
CA GLN A 264 68.40 -35.85 -33.90
C GLN A 264 68.74 -34.36 -33.74
N LYS A 265 70.02 -34.01 -33.67
CA LYS A 265 70.49 -32.61 -33.61
C LYS A 265 70.01 -31.80 -34.82
N SER A 266 70.12 -32.35 -36.01
CA SER A 266 69.70 -31.67 -37.25
C SER A 266 68.18 -31.42 -37.29
N SER A 267 67.38 -32.41 -36.86
CA SER A 267 65.92 -32.26 -36.76
C SER A 267 65.52 -31.22 -35.71
N ILE A 268 66.17 -31.22 -34.54
CA ILE A 268 65.96 -30.24 -33.48
C ILE A 268 66.33 -28.82 -33.97
N LYS A 269 67.47 -28.65 -34.64
CA LYS A 269 67.91 -27.36 -35.19
C LYS A 269 66.91 -26.78 -36.20
N SER A 270 66.34 -27.62 -37.07
CA SER A 270 65.30 -27.19 -38.02
C SER A 270 64.03 -26.69 -37.31
N LYS A 271 63.60 -27.37 -36.24
CA LYS A 271 62.44 -26.94 -35.43
C LYS A 271 62.72 -25.68 -34.62
N LEU A 272 63.92 -25.54 -34.07
CA LEU A 272 64.34 -24.30 -33.40
C LEU A 272 64.35 -23.12 -34.37
N LEU A 273 64.82 -23.31 -35.61
CA LEU A 273 64.77 -22.28 -36.65
C LEU A 273 63.33 -21.89 -37.02
N ARG A 274 62.39 -22.84 -37.01
CA ARG A 274 60.96 -22.54 -37.18
C ARG A 274 60.43 -21.71 -35.99
N LEU A 275 60.69 -22.15 -34.76
CA LEU A 275 60.26 -21.44 -33.55
C LEU A 275 60.85 -20.02 -33.50
N GLN A 276 62.10 -19.84 -33.89
CA GLN A 276 62.74 -18.53 -33.94
C GLN A 276 62.06 -17.58 -34.95
N ARG A 277 61.73 -18.07 -36.16
CA ARG A 277 60.95 -17.28 -37.13
C ARG A 277 59.57 -16.90 -36.59
N ASP A 278 58.90 -17.82 -35.90
CA ASP A 278 57.57 -17.56 -35.32
C ASP A 278 57.66 -16.55 -34.16
N ILE A 279 58.71 -16.62 -33.33
CA ILE A 279 58.98 -15.65 -32.25
C ILE A 279 59.26 -14.26 -32.84
N GLU A 280 60.09 -14.16 -33.88
CA GLU A 280 60.39 -12.89 -34.54
C GLU A 280 59.15 -12.25 -35.15
N LYS A 281 58.30 -13.07 -35.80
CA LYS A 281 57.02 -12.59 -36.34
C LYS A 281 56.11 -12.07 -35.22
N ALA A 282 55.89 -12.85 -34.18
CA ALA A 282 55.03 -12.46 -33.07
C ALA A 282 55.59 -11.24 -32.29
N SER A 283 56.91 -11.08 -32.24
CA SER A 283 57.57 -9.91 -31.63
C SER A 283 57.30 -8.64 -32.45
N LYS A 284 57.38 -8.73 -33.79
CA LYS A 284 57.02 -7.61 -34.69
C LYS A 284 55.55 -7.24 -34.60
N ASP A 285 54.67 -8.25 -34.55
CA ASP A 285 53.23 -8.05 -34.38
C ASP A 285 52.96 -7.31 -33.05
N LYS A 286 53.60 -7.73 -31.96
CA LYS A 286 53.53 -7.05 -30.65
C LYS A 286 53.97 -5.60 -30.72
N GLU A 287 55.14 -5.32 -31.29
CA GLU A 287 55.63 -3.94 -31.43
C GLU A 287 54.66 -3.06 -32.25
N GLY A 288 54.04 -3.63 -33.29
CA GLY A 288 53.02 -2.93 -34.08
C GLY A 288 51.80 -2.54 -33.23
N LEU A 289 51.30 -3.48 -32.42
CA LEU A 289 50.18 -3.25 -31.51
C LEU A 289 50.53 -2.27 -30.38
N GLU A 290 51.77 -2.26 -29.88
CA GLU A 290 52.23 -1.33 -28.85
C GLU A 290 52.22 0.11 -29.38
N ARG A 291 52.68 0.30 -30.63
CA ARG A 291 52.62 1.60 -31.31
C ARG A 291 51.17 2.07 -31.47
N MET A 292 50.25 1.17 -31.83
CA MET A 292 48.82 1.50 -31.96
C MET A 292 48.20 1.92 -30.63
N LEU A 293 48.44 1.17 -29.54
CA LEU A 293 47.93 1.52 -28.21
C LEU A 293 48.49 2.86 -27.73
N ASN A 294 49.79 3.12 -27.92
CA ASN A 294 50.41 4.40 -27.57
C ASN A 294 49.83 5.56 -28.37
N ALA A 295 49.51 5.35 -29.65
CA ALA A 295 48.86 6.36 -30.48
C ALA A 295 47.44 6.69 -29.98
N TYR A 296 46.66 5.68 -29.55
CA TYR A 296 45.35 5.89 -28.95
C TYR A 296 45.42 6.69 -27.64
N SER A 297 46.44 6.43 -26.81
CA SER A 297 46.66 7.19 -25.57
C SER A 297 47.14 8.62 -25.80
N SER A 298 47.81 8.88 -26.93
CA SER A 298 48.37 10.20 -27.24
C SER A 298 47.38 11.12 -27.97
N ASN A 299 46.40 10.58 -28.69
CA ASN A 299 45.41 11.34 -29.46
C ASN A 299 43.98 10.81 -29.23
N SER A 300 43.20 11.48 -28.37
CA SER A 300 41.84 11.06 -28.00
C SER A 300 40.80 11.17 -29.13
N SER A 301 41.15 11.80 -30.25
CA SER A 301 40.30 11.99 -31.42
C SER A 301 40.38 10.86 -32.45
N PHE A 302 41.32 9.93 -32.29
CA PHE A 302 41.65 8.91 -33.31
C PHE A 302 41.07 7.51 -33.04
N SER A 303 40.40 7.26 -31.91
CA SER A 303 39.89 5.94 -31.56
C SER A 303 38.53 5.99 -30.90
N ASP A 304 37.62 5.11 -31.32
CA ASP A 304 36.47 4.76 -30.51
C ASP A 304 36.90 3.80 -29.39
N GLY A 305 36.15 3.76 -28.27
CA GLY A 305 36.46 2.88 -27.14
C GLY A 305 36.40 1.39 -27.48
N LYS A 306 35.93 1.02 -28.67
CA LYS A 306 35.88 -0.36 -29.17
C LYS A 306 37.21 -0.76 -29.80
N SER A 307 37.76 0.06 -30.70
CA SER A 307 39.04 -0.20 -31.37
C SER A 307 40.21 -0.29 -30.37
N GLN A 308 40.20 0.53 -29.32
CA GLN A 308 41.18 0.46 -28.23
C GLN A 308 41.08 -0.87 -27.47
N LYS A 309 39.87 -1.35 -27.18
CA LYS A 309 39.63 -2.63 -26.50
C LYS A 309 40.04 -3.82 -27.37
N ASP A 310 39.70 -3.79 -28.66
CA ASP A 310 40.03 -4.86 -29.60
C ASP A 310 41.56 -4.97 -29.81
N THR A 311 42.26 -3.83 -29.90
CA THR A 311 43.74 -3.81 -29.98
C THR A 311 44.39 -4.30 -28.69
N ALA A 312 43.85 -3.95 -27.52
CA ALA A 312 44.34 -4.46 -26.24
C ALA A 312 44.12 -5.98 -26.09
N ALA A 313 43.02 -6.52 -26.62
CA ALA A 313 42.78 -7.95 -26.63
C ALA A 313 43.78 -8.69 -27.54
N LEU A 314 44.05 -8.16 -28.74
CA LEU A 314 45.03 -8.74 -29.67
C LEU A 314 46.48 -8.65 -29.13
N MET A 315 46.79 -7.60 -28.37
CA MET A 315 48.04 -7.48 -27.62
C MET A 315 48.18 -8.61 -26.58
N ASP A 316 47.12 -8.86 -25.81
CA ASP A 316 47.11 -9.94 -24.81
C ASP A 316 47.27 -11.32 -25.46
N GLU A 317 46.61 -11.56 -26.59
CA GLU A 317 46.76 -12.80 -27.38
C GLU A 317 48.20 -12.97 -27.89
N THR A 318 48.80 -11.90 -28.43
CA THR A 318 50.16 -11.92 -28.98
C THR A 318 51.21 -12.17 -27.89
N ASN A 319 51.05 -11.55 -26.72
CA ASN A 319 51.93 -11.81 -25.56
C ASN A 319 51.86 -13.28 -25.12
N LEU A 320 50.65 -13.85 -25.03
CA LEU A 320 50.49 -15.27 -24.67
C LEU A 320 51.16 -16.20 -25.69
N LYS A 321 51.01 -15.88 -26.97
CA LYS A 321 51.64 -16.64 -28.06
C LYS A 321 53.16 -16.58 -27.95
N LEU A 322 53.73 -15.41 -27.65
CA LEU A 322 55.16 -15.25 -27.43
C LEU A 322 55.65 -16.08 -26.24
N ASP A 323 54.97 -16.03 -25.10
CA ASP A 323 55.32 -16.81 -23.91
C ASP A 323 55.36 -18.31 -24.22
N LEU A 324 54.35 -18.82 -24.94
CA LEU A 324 54.29 -20.23 -25.34
C LEU A 324 55.40 -20.61 -26.33
N LEU A 325 55.66 -19.78 -27.34
CA LEU A 325 56.71 -20.02 -28.34
C LEU A 325 58.10 -20.01 -27.70
N GLN A 326 58.35 -19.06 -26.79
CA GLN A 326 59.59 -18.96 -26.04
C GLN A 326 59.79 -20.16 -25.10
N ALA A 327 58.74 -20.62 -24.41
CA ALA A 327 58.81 -21.81 -23.58
C ALA A 327 59.12 -23.09 -24.39
N ASN A 328 58.52 -23.24 -25.57
CA ASN A 328 58.84 -24.34 -26.49
C ASN A 328 60.27 -24.24 -27.02
N SER A 329 60.72 -23.05 -27.42
CA SER A 329 62.08 -22.81 -27.90
C SER A 329 63.12 -23.12 -26.82
N TYR A 330 62.88 -22.71 -25.58
CA TYR A 330 63.74 -23.02 -24.45
C TYR A 330 63.80 -24.52 -24.14
N LYS A 331 62.65 -25.22 -24.12
CA LYS A 331 62.59 -26.68 -23.89
C LYS A 331 63.46 -27.40 -24.91
N LEU A 332 63.24 -27.10 -26.20
CA LEU A 332 63.91 -27.76 -27.30
C LEU A 332 65.42 -27.39 -27.38
N SER A 333 65.77 -26.14 -27.04
CA SER A 333 67.17 -25.70 -26.92
C SER A 333 67.90 -26.38 -25.76
N SER A 334 67.20 -26.67 -24.67
CA SER A 334 67.77 -27.40 -23.53
C SER A 334 68.10 -28.85 -23.90
N VAL A 335 67.23 -29.52 -24.68
CA VAL A 335 67.50 -30.86 -25.22
C VAL A 335 68.70 -30.83 -26.16
N LEU A 336 68.79 -29.83 -27.05
CA LEU A 336 69.94 -29.68 -27.94
C LEU A 336 71.25 -29.48 -27.18
N ALA A 337 71.24 -28.64 -26.13
CA ALA A 337 72.41 -28.40 -25.29
C ALA A 337 72.87 -29.68 -24.59
N GLU A 338 71.95 -30.51 -24.10
CA GLU A 338 72.27 -31.83 -23.52
C GLU A 338 72.92 -32.77 -24.56
N LEU A 339 72.41 -32.83 -25.80
CA LEU A 339 72.99 -33.62 -26.89
C LEU A 339 74.37 -33.12 -27.35
N GLU A 340 74.64 -31.82 -27.22
CA GLU A 340 75.91 -31.18 -27.55
C GLU A 340 76.88 -31.10 -26.36
N GLN A 341 76.50 -31.62 -25.19
CA GLN A 341 77.26 -31.52 -23.93
C GLN A 341 77.62 -30.08 -23.55
N ARG A 342 76.67 -29.16 -23.76
CA ARG A 342 76.79 -27.73 -23.46
C ARG A 342 75.91 -27.36 -22.25
N PRO A 343 76.23 -26.26 -21.53
CA PRO A 343 75.34 -25.75 -20.50
C PRO A 343 74.00 -25.33 -21.10
N LYS A 344 72.91 -25.56 -20.36
CA LYS A 344 71.57 -25.13 -20.77
C LYS A 344 71.53 -23.61 -20.91
N PRO A 345 70.84 -23.08 -21.93
CA PRO A 345 70.69 -21.63 -22.07
C PRO A 345 69.94 -21.06 -20.85
N PRO A 346 70.22 -19.84 -20.40
CA PRO A 346 69.39 -19.18 -19.40
C PRO A 346 68.08 -18.68 -20.04
N HIS A 347 66.93 -18.90 -19.41
CA HIS A 347 65.67 -18.32 -19.88
C HIS A 347 64.68 -18.05 -18.72
N PRO A 348 63.95 -16.92 -18.72
CA PRO A 348 62.98 -16.57 -17.68
C PRO A 348 61.87 -17.61 -17.45
N CYS A 349 61.47 -18.35 -18.49
CA CYS A 349 60.42 -19.38 -18.36
C CYS A 349 60.91 -20.69 -17.73
N SER A 350 62.22 -20.86 -17.48
CA SER A 350 62.80 -22.13 -17.00
C SER A 350 62.20 -22.60 -15.67
N THR A 351 61.85 -21.67 -14.78
CA THR A 351 61.23 -21.93 -13.48
C THR A 351 59.71 -22.19 -13.56
N CYS A 352 59.11 -22.03 -14.73
CA CYS A 352 57.67 -22.10 -14.95
C CYS A 352 57.26 -23.32 -15.79
N ILE A 353 58.22 -24.15 -16.21
CA ILE A 353 57.96 -25.39 -16.97
C ILE A 353 57.98 -26.57 -16.01
N PHE A 354 56.93 -27.38 -16.08
CA PHE A 354 56.73 -28.56 -15.26
C PHE A 354 56.59 -29.78 -16.15
N LYS A 355 56.98 -30.95 -15.63
CA LYS A 355 56.89 -32.22 -16.34
C LYS A 355 56.02 -33.19 -15.56
N TRP A 356 55.28 -34.03 -16.26
CA TRP A 356 54.61 -35.19 -15.68
C TRP A 356 54.78 -36.39 -16.60
N LYS A 357 54.57 -37.59 -16.06
CA LYS A 357 54.64 -38.83 -16.83
C LYS A 357 53.26 -39.45 -16.94
N GLU A 358 52.93 -39.87 -18.16
CA GLU A 358 51.75 -40.67 -18.44
C GLU A 358 52.21 -41.94 -19.15
N LYS A 359 52.14 -43.07 -18.45
CA LYS A 359 52.75 -44.35 -18.89
C LYS A 359 54.25 -44.15 -19.19
N GLU A 360 54.68 -44.49 -20.41
CA GLU A 360 56.06 -44.34 -20.89
C GLU A 360 56.36 -42.93 -21.47
N GLN A 361 55.36 -42.04 -21.59
CA GLN A 361 55.54 -40.71 -22.19
C GLN A 361 55.74 -39.64 -21.11
N THR A 362 56.71 -38.75 -21.35
CA THR A 362 56.95 -37.57 -20.49
C THR A 362 56.42 -36.34 -21.20
N HIS A 363 55.47 -35.66 -20.57
CA HIS A 363 54.88 -34.44 -21.08
C HIS A 363 55.39 -33.22 -20.32
N SER A 364 55.37 -32.06 -20.97
CA SER A 364 55.76 -30.79 -20.36
C SER A 364 54.67 -29.74 -20.53
N TYR A 365 54.44 -28.93 -19.51
CA TYR A 365 53.54 -27.77 -19.57
C TYR A 365 54.21 -26.55 -18.96
N VAL A 366 53.77 -25.37 -19.37
CA VAL A 366 54.20 -24.08 -18.81
C VAL A 366 53.04 -23.46 -18.03
N LYS A 367 53.34 -22.93 -16.83
CA LYS A 367 52.37 -22.21 -16.00
C LYS A 367 52.62 -20.71 -16.11
N ILE A 368 51.71 -20.00 -16.76
CA ILE A 368 51.79 -18.56 -17.01
C ILE A 368 50.83 -17.85 -16.06
N SER A 369 51.34 -16.87 -15.31
CA SER A 369 50.49 -16.05 -14.44
C SER A 369 49.81 -14.98 -15.30
N ARG A 370 48.48 -15.01 -15.37
CA ARG A 370 47.70 -14.02 -16.11
C ARG A 370 46.60 -13.48 -15.21
N PRO A 371 46.51 -12.15 -15.00
CA PRO A 371 45.33 -11.59 -14.38
C PRO A 371 44.14 -11.86 -15.30
N PHE A 372 43.18 -12.65 -14.83
CA PHE A 372 41.90 -12.79 -15.50
C PHE A 372 41.23 -11.41 -15.48
N MET A 373 41.34 -10.68 -16.59
CA MET A 373 40.60 -9.44 -16.80
C MET A 373 39.16 -9.84 -17.08
N MET A 374 38.39 -10.09 -16.02
CA MET A 374 36.94 -10.22 -16.12
C MET A 374 36.47 -8.98 -16.88
N LYS A 375 35.93 -9.16 -18.10
CA LYS A 375 35.54 -8.08 -19.00
C LYS A 375 34.81 -7.04 -18.17
N ARG A 376 35.48 -5.91 -17.92
CA ARG A 376 34.99 -4.85 -17.06
C ARG A 376 33.63 -4.46 -17.62
N LEU A 377 32.59 -4.60 -16.81
CA LEU A 377 31.23 -4.15 -17.11
C LEU A 377 31.17 -2.60 -17.15
N GLU A 378 32.25 -1.94 -17.57
CA GLU A 378 32.40 -0.48 -17.66
C GLU A 378 31.38 0.16 -18.60
N ASN A 379 30.87 -0.60 -19.58
CA ASN A 379 29.96 -0.03 -20.58
C ASN A 379 28.49 0.01 -20.15
N VAL A 380 28.12 -0.49 -18.96
CA VAL A 380 26.72 -0.41 -18.48
C VAL A 380 26.47 0.82 -17.61
N MET A 381 27.47 1.35 -16.90
CA MET A 381 27.25 2.45 -15.94
C MET A 381 27.65 3.85 -16.44
N SER A 382 28.56 3.98 -17.41
CA SER A 382 28.89 5.29 -17.98
C SER A 382 27.74 5.95 -18.76
N LYS A 383 26.66 5.20 -19.06
CA LYS A 383 25.40 5.75 -19.59
C LYS A 383 24.33 5.98 -18.52
N ALA A 384 24.46 5.39 -17.33
CA ALA A 384 23.52 5.59 -16.23
C ALA A 384 23.90 6.82 -15.36
N SER A 385 25.19 7.19 -15.28
CA SER A 385 25.64 8.35 -14.50
C SER A 385 25.55 9.71 -15.22
N SER A 386 24.78 9.79 -16.31
CA SER A 386 24.31 11.09 -16.86
C SER A 386 22.87 11.44 -16.46
N GLY A 387 22.25 10.63 -15.59
CA GLY A 387 20.96 10.91 -14.96
C GLY A 387 21.10 11.28 -13.48
N GLY A 388 22.00 12.22 -13.17
CA GLY A 388 22.15 12.76 -11.82
C GLY A 388 21.01 13.74 -11.49
N GLN A 389 20.21 13.38 -10.49
CA GLN A 389 19.23 14.22 -9.83
C GLN A 389 19.81 15.61 -9.50
N SER A 390 19.10 16.66 -9.88
CA SER A 390 19.11 17.92 -9.13
C SER A 390 17.78 18.02 -8.38
N ASN A 391 17.85 17.99 -7.04
CA ASN A 391 16.85 18.66 -6.22
C ASN A 391 16.88 20.15 -6.60
N PRO A 392 15.74 20.85 -6.52
CA PRO A 392 15.60 21.71 -5.36
C PRO A 392 14.17 21.87 -4.82
N SER A 393 14.09 22.01 -3.51
CA SER A 393 13.00 22.70 -2.85
C SER A 393 13.06 24.20 -3.19
N SER A 394 11.87 24.76 -3.47
CA SER A 394 11.45 26.16 -3.36
C SER A 394 12.11 27.26 -4.23
N SER A 395 11.20 27.94 -4.93
CA SER A 395 11.15 29.36 -5.32
C SER A 395 11.67 29.81 -6.69
N SER A 396 10.69 29.97 -7.58
CA SER A 396 10.39 31.21 -8.31
C SER A 396 11.09 31.53 -9.65
N LEU A 397 10.21 31.92 -10.59
CA LEU A 397 10.37 32.77 -11.78
C LEU A 397 10.68 32.11 -13.14
N ALA A 398 9.60 32.04 -13.95
CA ALA A 398 9.48 32.39 -15.38
C ALA A 398 10.35 31.60 -16.39
N SER A 399 9.71 30.75 -17.22
CA SER A 399 9.33 31.06 -18.63
C SER A 399 10.54 30.92 -19.58
N ASP A 400 10.56 30.16 -20.66
CA ASP A 400 9.53 29.81 -21.64
C ASP A 400 9.99 28.56 -22.45
N VAL A 401 9.13 27.55 -22.65
CA VAL A 401 8.30 27.27 -23.87
C VAL A 401 8.94 26.24 -24.79
N ALA A 402 8.34 25.04 -24.83
CA ALA A 402 7.72 24.48 -26.05
C ALA A 402 7.11 23.09 -25.79
N GLN A 403 5.81 23.02 -25.48
CA GLN A 403 4.86 22.08 -26.10
C GLN A 403 3.42 22.45 -25.69
N LEU A 404 2.80 23.32 -26.50
CA LEU A 404 1.39 23.70 -26.40
C LEU A 404 0.58 22.93 -27.44
N SER A 405 -0.35 22.08 -26.99
CA SER A 405 -1.67 21.89 -27.63
C SER A 405 -2.60 21.09 -26.72
N ASN A 406 -2.93 21.63 -25.54
CA ASN A 406 -3.94 21.06 -24.67
C ASN A 406 -5.15 22.03 -24.67
N GLY A 407 -6.34 21.51 -24.94
CA GLY A 407 -7.53 22.28 -25.35
C GLY A 407 -8.04 23.31 -24.34
N LEU A 408 -9.04 24.10 -24.74
CA LEU A 408 -9.75 25.02 -23.86
C LEU A 408 -11.02 24.35 -23.31
N CYS A 409 -11.43 24.72 -22.09
CA CYS A 409 -12.76 24.40 -21.58
C CYS A 409 -13.44 25.62 -20.98
N LYS A 410 -14.77 25.56 -20.89
CA LYS A 410 -15.63 26.59 -20.30
C LYS A 410 -16.21 26.08 -18.98
N ALA A 411 -16.13 26.86 -17.91
CA ALA A 411 -16.74 26.53 -16.63
C ALA A 411 -18.28 26.62 -16.70
N LEU A 412 -18.95 25.50 -16.40
CA LEU A 412 -20.41 25.40 -16.33
C LEU A 412 -20.95 25.85 -14.96
N TYR A 413 -20.13 25.73 -13.92
CA TYR A 413 -20.45 26.07 -12.54
C TYR A 413 -19.24 26.74 -11.87
N SER A 414 -19.52 27.60 -10.88
CA SER A 414 -18.46 28.18 -10.06
C SER A 414 -17.88 27.14 -9.09
N PHE A 415 -16.58 27.20 -8.87
CA PHE A 415 -15.84 26.35 -7.94
C PHE A 415 -14.87 27.22 -7.13
N GLN A 416 -14.87 27.07 -5.80
CA GLN A 416 -13.97 27.82 -4.93
C GLN A 416 -12.85 26.90 -4.44
N ALA A 417 -11.62 27.27 -4.76
CA ALA A 417 -10.42 26.55 -4.31
C ALA A 417 -10.34 26.53 -2.78
N ARG A 418 -10.03 25.36 -2.22
CA ARG A 418 -9.82 25.13 -0.79
C ARG A 418 -8.36 24.83 -0.48
N GLU A 419 -7.63 24.28 -1.44
CA GLU A 419 -6.20 23.99 -1.34
C GLU A 419 -5.39 24.94 -2.25
N GLU A 420 -4.10 25.14 -1.96
CA GLU A 420 -3.25 26.11 -2.68
C GLU A 420 -2.96 25.70 -4.13
N ASP A 421 -3.10 24.41 -4.43
CA ASP A 421 -2.92 23.82 -5.76
C ASP A 421 -4.24 23.71 -6.54
N GLU A 422 -5.37 24.18 -6.00
CA GLU A 422 -6.67 24.22 -6.67
C GLU A 422 -6.93 25.57 -7.38
N LEU A 423 -7.63 25.53 -8.51
CA LEU A 423 -7.99 26.70 -9.31
C LEU A 423 -9.46 27.07 -9.08
N SER A 424 -9.72 28.27 -8.56
CA SER A 424 -11.09 28.79 -8.46
C SER A 424 -11.63 29.15 -9.84
N LEU A 425 -12.89 28.79 -10.10
CA LEU A 425 -13.61 29.04 -11.33
C LEU A 425 -14.90 29.82 -11.04
N GLU A 426 -15.26 30.74 -11.91
CA GLU A 426 -16.60 31.29 -12.01
C GLU A 426 -17.33 30.72 -13.24
N LYS A 427 -18.65 30.54 -13.13
CA LYS A 427 -19.46 30.09 -14.26
C LYS A 427 -19.25 31.01 -15.48
N GLY A 428 -18.77 30.44 -16.57
CA GLY A 428 -18.49 31.14 -17.83
C GLY A 428 -17.00 31.30 -18.14
N ASP A 429 -16.11 31.06 -17.18
CA ASP A 429 -14.67 31.19 -17.37
C ASP A 429 -14.12 30.26 -18.44
N ILE A 430 -13.14 30.74 -19.21
CA ILE A 430 -12.41 29.94 -20.21
C ILE A 430 -11.05 29.56 -19.65
N VAL A 431 -10.85 28.26 -19.44
CA VAL A 431 -9.65 27.70 -18.81
C VAL A 431 -8.83 26.96 -19.86
N ALA A 432 -7.52 27.23 -19.88
CA ALA A 432 -6.58 26.45 -20.68
C ALA A 432 -6.22 25.16 -19.95
N ILE A 433 -6.49 24.01 -20.56
CA ILE A 433 -6.17 22.70 -19.97
C ILE A 433 -4.68 22.45 -20.17
N HIS A 434 -3.99 22.00 -19.12
CA HIS A 434 -2.59 21.58 -19.15
C HIS A 434 -2.44 20.07 -18.92
N GLU A 435 -3.30 19.44 -18.13
CA GLU A 435 -3.26 17.99 -17.90
C GLU A 435 -4.64 17.44 -17.52
N LYS A 436 -5.00 16.25 -18.02
CA LYS A 436 -6.22 15.52 -17.63
C LYS A 436 -5.83 14.30 -16.79
N LYS A 437 -5.71 14.46 -15.47
CA LYS A 437 -5.36 13.35 -14.56
C LYS A 437 -6.60 12.56 -14.16
N GLY A 438 -6.87 11.46 -14.86
CA GLY A 438 -7.88 10.48 -14.46
C GLY A 438 -9.33 11.01 -14.34
N GLU A 439 -10.24 10.15 -13.88
CA GLU A 439 -11.66 10.50 -13.73
C GLU A 439 -11.88 11.39 -12.50
N GLY A 440 -11.76 12.71 -12.66
CA GLY A 440 -12.32 13.66 -11.69
C GLY A 440 -11.74 15.07 -11.70
N TRP A 441 -10.43 15.22 -11.90
CA TRP A 441 -9.73 16.50 -11.74
C TRP A 441 -8.81 16.80 -12.92
N TRP A 442 -8.92 18.00 -13.47
CA TRP A 442 -8.05 18.51 -14.52
C TRP A 442 -7.14 19.59 -13.96
N PHE A 443 -5.96 19.73 -14.56
CA PHE A 443 -5.04 20.81 -14.26
C PHE A 443 -5.07 21.80 -15.42
N GLY A 444 -5.20 23.08 -15.10
CA GLY A 444 -5.27 24.12 -16.11
C GLY A 444 -4.90 25.49 -15.57
N SER A 445 -5.09 26.51 -16.40
CA SER A 445 -4.77 27.90 -16.04
C SER A 445 -5.84 28.88 -16.47
N LEU A 446 -6.15 29.81 -15.58
CA LEU A 446 -7.10 30.90 -15.76
C LEU A 446 -6.50 32.18 -15.17
N ASN A 447 -6.51 33.28 -15.94
CA ASN A 447 -6.01 34.60 -15.48
C ASN A 447 -4.61 34.57 -14.83
N GLY A 448 -3.70 33.76 -15.38
CA GLY A 448 -2.31 33.62 -14.89
C GLY A 448 -2.15 32.73 -13.65
N LYS A 449 -3.24 32.26 -13.03
CA LYS A 449 -3.20 31.25 -11.96
C LYS A 449 -3.32 29.84 -12.54
N LYS A 450 -2.58 28.90 -11.97
CA LYS A 450 -2.60 27.48 -12.34
C LYS A 450 -3.09 26.65 -11.15
N GLY A 451 -3.87 25.62 -11.42
CA GLY A 451 -4.34 24.73 -10.37
C GLY A 451 -5.28 23.65 -10.89
N HIS A 452 -5.67 22.77 -9.98
CA HIS A 452 -6.59 21.68 -10.20
C HIS A 452 -8.05 22.16 -10.07
N PHE A 453 -8.91 21.70 -10.98
CA PHE A 453 -10.34 21.93 -10.91
C PHE A 453 -11.13 20.68 -11.32
N PRO A 454 -12.39 20.53 -10.86
CA PRO A 454 -13.18 19.34 -11.17
C PRO A 454 -13.55 19.28 -12.66
N ALA A 455 -13.26 18.15 -13.30
CA ALA A 455 -13.60 17.90 -14.71
C ALA A 455 -15.12 18.00 -14.97
N ALA A 456 -15.94 17.60 -13.98
CA ALA A 456 -17.40 17.66 -14.07
C ALA A 456 -17.98 19.10 -14.06
N TYR A 457 -17.15 20.11 -13.77
CA TYR A 457 -17.57 21.51 -13.67
C TYR A 457 -17.30 22.31 -14.94
N VAL A 458 -16.72 21.68 -15.97
CA VAL A 458 -16.31 22.33 -17.20
C VAL A 458 -16.78 21.55 -18.44
N GLU A 459 -16.88 22.24 -19.58
CA GLU A 459 -17.18 21.68 -20.90
C GLU A 459 -16.04 22.01 -21.86
N GLU A 460 -15.50 21.02 -22.57
CA GLU A 460 -14.43 21.25 -23.56
C GLU A 460 -14.94 22.03 -24.77
N LEU A 461 -14.17 23.03 -25.20
CA LEU A 461 -14.47 23.80 -26.40
C LEU A 461 -13.85 23.12 -27.63
N PRO A 462 -14.57 23.06 -28.76
CA PRO A 462 -14.06 22.45 -29.98
C PRO A 462 -12.83 23.21 -30.50
N SER A 463 -11.73 22.49 -30.71
CA SER A 463 -10.52 22.99 -31.35
C SER A 463 -10.84 23.32 -32.81
N ASN A 464 -11.02 24.60 -33.14
CA ASN A 464 -11.36 25.02 -34.49
C ASN A 464 -10.15 24.85 -35.44
N THR A 465 -9.97 23.66 -36.01
CA THR A 465 -9.08 23.44 -37.16
C THR A 465 -9.80 23.92 -38.41
N GLY A 466 -9.54 25.17 -38.81
CA GLY A 466 -9.94 25.66 -40.13
C GLY A 466 -9.14 24.94 -41.21
N ASN A 467 -9.83 24.19 -42.07
CA ASN A 467 -9.36 23.90 -43.42
C ASN A 467 -10.54 24.05 -44.39
N THR A 468 -10.34 24.98 -45.32
CA THR A 468 -11.20 25.37 -46.44
C THR A 468 -11.65 24.17 -47.28
N ALA A 469 -12.95 24.05 -47.50
CA ALA A 469 -13.52 23.22 -48.57
C ALA A 469 -13.61 24.05 -49.86
N THR A 470 -12.85 23.65 -50.88
CA THR A 470 -13.06 24.05 -52.28
C THR A 470 -13.90 22.95 -52.94
N GLN A 471 -15.02 23.35 -53.52
CA GLN A 471 -15.86 22.57 -54.45
C GLN A 471 -15.08 22.27 -55.76
N PRO A 472 -15.43 21.21 -56.51
CA PRO A 472 -16.71 21.09 -57.21
C PRO A 472 -17.57 19.88 -56.83
#